data_AF-Q862P0-F1
#
_entry.id   AF-Q862P0-F1
#
_cell.length_a   1.000
_cell.length_b   1.000
_cell.length_c   1.000
_cell.angle_alpha   90.00
_cell.angle_beta   90.00
_cell.angle_gamma   90.00
#
_symmetry.space_group_name_H-M   'P 1'
#
loop_
_entity.id
_entity.type
_entity.pdbx_description
1 polymer ?
#
loop_
_entity_poly.entity_id
_entity_poly.type
_entity_poly.pdbx_seq_one_letter_code
_entity_poly.pdbx_strand_id
1 'polypeptide(L)'
;GMSWIVPVPLLSLLTAKQLEQMVCGMPEISVEVLKKVVRYREVDEQHQLVQWFWHTLEEFSNEERVLFMRFVSGRSRLPANTADISQRFQIMKVDRPY
;
A
#
# COMPACT_ATOMS: atom_id res chain seq x y z
N GLY A 1 -12.69 -25.71 -10.93
CA GLY A 1 -12.78 -24.24 -11.00
C GLY A 1 -12.89 -23.65 -9.60
N MET A 2 -13.00 -22.33 -9.45
CA MET A 2 -13.01 -21.64 -8.14
C MET A 2 -14.04 -22.19 -7.12
N SER A 3 -15.17 -22.73 -7.61
CA SER A 3 -16.25 -23.33 -6.80
C SER A 3 -15.86 -24.57 -5.97
N TRP A 4 -14.69 -25.17 -6.23
CA TRP A 4 -14.15 -26.29 -5.43
C TRP A 4 -13.35 -25.84 -4.22
N ILE A 5 -12.90 -24.58 -4.22
CA ILE A 5 -12.05 -24.00 -3.18
C ILE A 5 -12.89 -23.04 -2.31
N VAL A 6 -13.77 -22.27 -2.95
CA VAL A 6 -14.68 -21.34 -2.27
C VAL A 6 -16.13 -21.80 -2.51
N PRO A 7 -16.88 -22.16 -1.45
CA PRO A 7 -18.29 -22.50 -1.57
C PRO A 7 -19.10 -21.39 -2.23
N VAL A 8 -19.83 -21.72 -3.30
CA VAL A 8 -20.63 -20.76 -4.08
C VAL A 8 -21.63 -19.96 -3.24
N PRO A 9 -22.31 -20.52 -2.22
CA PRO A 9 -23.21 -19.74 -1.37
C PRO A 9 -22.50 -18.60 -0.60
N LEU A 10 -21.21 -18.76 -0.28
CA LEU A 10 -20.45 -17.69 0.37
C LEU A 10 -20.17 -16.53 -0.59
N LEU A 11 -20.04 -16.80 -1.90
CA LEU A 11 -19.89 -15.74 -2.91
C LEU A 11 -21.15 -14.90 -3.04
N SER A 12 -22.35 -15.48 -2.84
CA SER A 12 -23.61 -14.71 -2.84
C SER A 12 -23.78 -13.75 -1.66
N LEU A 13 -22.93 -13.87 -0.62
CA LEU A 13 -22.91 -12.93 0.50
C LEU A 13 -22.12 -11.65 0.21
N LEU A 14 -21.37 -11.60 -0.90
CA LEU A 14 -20.52 -10.49 -1.27
C LEU A 14 -21.05 -9.81 -2.54
N THR A 15 -20.95 -8.48 -2.56
CA THR A 15 -21.07 -7.73 -3.81
C THR A 15 -19.83 -7.96 -4.69
N ALA A 16 -19.98 -7.78 -6.00
CA ALA A 16 -18.86 -7.86 -6.93
C ALA A 16 -17.67 -6.96 -6.52
N LYS A 17 -17.96 -5.77 -6.00
CA LYS A 17 -16.95 -4.83 -5.50
C LYS A 17 -16.21 -5.35 -4.27
N GLN A 18 -16.92 -5.93 -3.30
CA GLN A 18 -16.29 -6.50 -2.11
C GLN A 18 -15.40 -7.70 -2.46
N LEU A 19 -15.86 -8.57 -3.36
CA LEU A 19 -15.06 -9.68 -3.84
C LEU A 19 -13.80 -9.20 -4.57
N GLU A 20 -13.92 -8.19 -5.44
CA GLU A 20 -12.76 -7.57 -6.10
C GLU A 20 -11.76 -7.01 -5.08
N GLN A 21 -12.24 -6.28 -4.07
CA GLN A 21 -11.36 -5.73 -3.04
C GLN A 21 -10.65 -6.83 -2.23
N MET A 22 -11.34 -7.93 -1.91
CA MET A 22 -10.72 -9.05 -1.21
C MET A 22 -9.63 -9.76 -2.04
N VAL A 23 -9.84 -9.87 -3.35
CA VAL A 23 -8.90 -10.59 -4.25
C VAL A 23 -7.78 -9.70 -4.74
N CYS A 24 -8.12 -8.51 -5.23
CA CYS A 24 -7.21 -7.58 -5.89
C CYS A 24 -6.63 -6.53 -4.93
N GLY A 25 -7.25 -6.30 -3.77
CA GLY A 25 -6.90 -5.21 -2.87
C GLY A 25 -7.56 -3.88 -3.23
N MET A 26 -7.22 -2.86 -2.45
CA MET A 26 -7.78 -1.51 -2.55
C MET A 26 -7.15 -0.76 -3.73
N PRO A 27 -7.95 -0.27 -4.68
CA PRO A 27 -7.46 0.49 -5.84
C PRO A 27 -7.02 1.92 -5.48
N GLU A 28 -7.55 2.46 -4.39
CA GLU A 28 -7.19 3.76 -3.87
C GLU A 28 -6.02 3.64 -2.89
N ILE A 29 -4.98 4.44 -3.11
CA ILE A 29 -3.76 4.45 -2.30
C ILE A 29 -3.87 5.53 -1.23
N SER A 30 -4.25 5.11 -0.02
CA SER A 30 -4.27 6.00 1.16
C SER A 30 -2.86 6.22 1.70
N VAL A 31 -2.47 7.49 1.78
CA VAL A 31 -1.19 7.92 2.35
C VAL A 31 -1.16 7.67 3.85
N GLU A 32 -2.29 7.79 4.53
CA GLU A 32 -2.47 7.53 5.95
C GLU A 32 -2.20 6.07 6.29
N VAL A 33 -2.62 5.13 5.43
CA VAL A 33 -2.28 3.71 5.60
C VAL A 33 -0.79 3.50 5.45
N LEU A 34 -0.15 4.12 4.46
CA LEU A 34 1.30 4.05 4.26
C LEU A 34 2.07 4.60 5.47
N LYS A 35 1.64 5.74 6.02
CA LYS A 35 2.20 6.33 7.25
C LYS A 35 2.08 5.40 8.46
N LYS A 36 0.98 4.64 8.60
CA LYS A 36 0.80 3.69 9.72
C LYS A 36 1.71 2.47 9.65
N VAL A 37 2.15 2.09 8.45
CA VAL A 37 2.91 0.84 8.23
C VAL A 37 4.39 1.07 7.92
N VAL A 38 4.78 2.32 7.66
CA VAL A 38 6.15 2.70 7.37
C VAL A 38 7.07 2.33 8.53
N ARG A 39 8.30 1.94 8.18
CA ARG A 39 9.41 1.83 9.13
C ARG A 39 10.53 2.76 8.71
N TYR A 40 10.93 3.63 9.62
CA TYR A 40 12.08 4.50 9.45
C TYR A 40 13.36 3.76 9.85
N ARG A 41 14.42 3.86 9.03
CA ARG A 41 15.76 3.39 9.37
C ARG A 41 16.76 4.51 9.17
N GLU A 42 17.54 4.81 10.19
CA GLU A 42 18.62 5.83 10.11
C GLU A 42 18.10 7.23 9.72
N VAL A 43 16.81 7.45 9.91
CA VAL A 43 16.11 8.73 9.70
C VAL A 43 14.95 8.79 10.68
N ASP A 44 14.57 9.99 11.10
CA ASP A 44 13.45 10.24 11.99
C ASP A 44 12.21 10.73 11.22
N GLU A 45 11.01 10.45 11.73
CA GLU A 45 9.77 10.93 11.12
C GLU A 45 9.70 12.47 11.06
N GLN A 46 10.25 13.16 12.06
CA GLN A 46 10.29 14.63 12.12
C GLN A 46 11.37 15.23 11.22
N HIS A 47 12.21 14.41 10.58
CA HIS A 47 13.22 14.90 9.67
C HIS A 47 12.58 15.65 8.49
N GLN A 48 13.09 16.84 8.15
CA GLN A 48 12.50 17.72 7.12
C GLN A 48 12.23 17.01 5.79
N LEU A 49 13.17 16.17 5.33
CA LEU A 49 13.02 15.39 4.10
C LEU A 49 11.87 14.38 4.17
N VAL A 50 11.61 13.78 5.33
CA VAL A 50 10.49 12.84 5.52
C VAL A 50 9.16 13.60 5.51
N GLN A 51 9.12 14.77 6.16
CA GLN A 51 7.94 15.64 6.14
C GLN A 51 7.60 16.10 4.71
N TRP A 52 8.59 16.54 3.94
CA TRP A 52 8.41 16.88 2.53
C TRP A 52 7.98 15.69 1.68
N PHE A 53 8.60 14.53 1.87
CA PHE A 53 8.20 13.31 1.16
C PHE A 53 6.71 13.01 1.33
N TRP A 54 6.21 13.07 2.57
CA TRP A 54 4.80 12.82 2.83
C TRP A 54 3.90 13.90 2.29
N HIS A 55 4.27 15.17 2.44
CA HIS A 55 3.50 16.29 1.92
C HIS A 55 3.32 16.19 0.40
N THR A 56 4.41 15.92 -0.32
CA THR A 56 4.36 15.68 -1.77
C THR A 56 3.47 14.48 -2.13
N LEU A 57 3.55 13.39 -1.37
CA LEU A 57 2.70 12.21 -1.64
C LEU A 57 1.21 12.48 -1.37
N GLU A 58 0.88 13.38 -0.44
CA GLU A 58 -0.48 13.85 -0.19
C GLU A 58 -1.00 14.72 -1.34
N GLU A 59 -0.15 15.50 -2.00
CA GLU A 59 -0.51 16.30 -3.17
C GLU A 59 -0.71 15.47 -4.45
N PHE A 60 -0.15 14.26 -4.51
CA PHE A 60 -0.29 13.37 -5.67
C PHE A 60 -1.74 12.95 -5.88
N SER A 61 -2.13 12.88 -7.16
CA SER A 61 -3.31 12.15 -7.61
C SER A 61 -3.22 10.67 -7.25
N ASN A 62 -4.36 9.95 -7.26
CA ASN A 62 -4.34 8.52 -6.99
C ASN A 62 -3.52 7.75 -8.05
N GLU A 63 -3.56 8.18 -9.31
CA GLU A 63 -2.77 7.62 -10.41
C GLU A 63 -1.28 7.71 -10.13
N GLU A 64 -0.81 8.88 -9.66
CA GLU A 64 0.59 9.08 -9.26
C GLU A 64 0.96 8.26 -8.04
N ARG A 65 0.07 8.15 -7.04
CA ARG A 65 0.29 7.28 -5.87
C ARG A 65 0.35 5.80 -6.25
N VAL A 66 -0.40 5.36 -7.27
CA VAL A 66 -0.28 4.01 -7.85
C VAL A 66 1.09 3.81 -8.51
N LEU A 67 1.60 4.82 -9.23
CA LEU A 67 2.96 4.76 -9.79
C LEU A 67 4.01 4.68 -8.69
N PHE A 68 3.88 5.46 -7.62
CA PHE A 68 4.73 5.37 -6.44
C PHE A 68 4.69 3.96 -5.82
N MET A 69 3.51 3.40 -5.61
CA MET A 69 3.35 2.05 -5.07
C MET A 69 4.02 0.99 -5.94
N ARG A 70 3.90 1.10 -7.27
CA ARG A 70 4.60 0.24 -8.21
C ARG A 70 6.11 0.39 -8.09
N PHE A 71 6.61 1.61 -7.93
CA PHE A 71 8.03 1.87 -7.79
C PHE A 71 8.61 1.24 -6.51
N VAL A 72 7.96 1.41 -5.36
CA VAL A 72 8.51 0.94 -4.07
C VAL A 72 8.20 -0.52 -3.73
N SER A 73 7.15 -1.11 -4.33
CA SER A 73 6.67 -2.45 -3.97
C SER A 73 6.38 -3.38 -5.15
N GLY A 74 6.39 -2.87 -6.38
CA GLY A 74 5.93 -3.61 -7.57
C GLY A 74 4.42 -3.82 -7.66
N ARG A 75 3.62 -3.34 -6.68
CA ARG A 75 2.16 -3.54 -6.62
C ARG A 75 1.43 -2.25 -6.99
N SER A 76 0.25 -2.39 -7.61
CA SER A 76 -0.61 -1.25 -7.96
C SER A 76 -1.78 -1.02 -7.02
N ARG A 77 -1.93 -1.84 -5.97
CA ARG A 77 -3.04 -1.80 -5.02
C ARG A 77 -2.52 -2.05 -3.60
N LEU A 78 -3.18 -1.41 -2.63
CA LEU A 78 -2.93 -1.73 -1.22
C LEU A 78 -3.59 -3.07 -0.88
N PRO A 79 -3.00 -3.89 0.02
CA PRO A 79 -3.69 -5.05 0.54
C PRO A 79 -5.02 -4.68 1.21
N ALA A 80 -6.02 -5.55 1.11
CA ALA A 80 -7.32 -5.32 1.74
C ALA A 80 -7.22 -5.23 3.27
N ASN A 81 -6.23 -5.92 3.86
CA ASN A 81 -5.90 -5.83 5.27
C ASN A 81 -4.45 -5.38 5.45
N THR A 82 -4.23 -4.38 6.29
CA THR A 82 -2.88 -3.86 6.59
C THR A 82 -1.99 -4.89 7.29
N ALA A 83 -2.58 -5.88 7.96
CA ALA A 83 -1.85 -7.00 8.54
C ALA A 83 -1.17 -7.88 7.47
N ASP A 84 -1.67 -7.88 6.23
CA ASP A 84 -1.15 -8.69 5.12
C ASP A 84 0.06 -8.04 4.43
N ILE A 85 0.52 -6.88 4.92
CA ILE A 85 1.72 -6.21 4.43
C ILE A 85 2.94 -6.95 5.00
N SER A 86 3.33 -8.04 4.33
CA SER A 86 4.45 -8.91 4.72
C SER A 86 5.80 -8.21 4.61
N GLN A 87 6.01 -7.39 3.57
CA GLN A 87 7.14 -6.50 3.44
C GLN A 87 6.74 -5.07 3.77
N ARG A 88 7.25 -4.56 4.89
CA ARG A 88 6.92 -3.22 5.36
C ARG A 88 7.60 -2.17 4.49
N PHE A 89 6.80 -1.21 4.04
CA PHE A 89 7.27 0.02 3.42
C PHE A 89 8.32 0.68 4.33
N GLN A 90 9.48 1.04 3.78
CA GLN A 90 10.63 1.51 4.53
C GLN A 90 11.19 2.78 3.92
N ILE A 91 11.48 3.76 4.77
CA ILE A 91 12.19 4.98 4.42
C ILE A 91 13.52 4.93 5.16
N MET A 92 14.61 4.98 4.40
CA MET A 92 15.95 4.92 4.97
C MET A 92 16.87 5.92 4.32
N LYS A 93 17.77 6.47 5.13
CA LYS A 93 18.89 7.24 4.60
C LYS A 93 19.91 6.27 4.01
N VAL A 94 20.37 6.54 2.79
CA VAL A 94 21.42 5.75 2.15
C VAL A 94 22.63 6.65 1.97
N ASP A 95 23.67 6.42 2.76
CA ASP A 95 24.95 7.06 2.52
C ASP A 95 25.59 6.38 1.30
N ARG A 96 25.81 7.15 0.23
CA ARG A 96 26.57 6.64 -0.91
C ARG A 96 28.04 6.62 -0.52
N PRO A 97 28.73 5.47 -0.56
CA PRO A 97 30.19 5.48 -0.51
C PRO A 97 30.67 6.24 -1.75
N TYR A 98 31.44 7.30 -1.52
CA TYR A 98 32.18 8.01 -2.56
C TYR A 98 33.34 7.17 -3.07
#